data_AF-A0A8X6KAZ3-F1
#
_entry.id   AF-A0A8X6KAZ3-F1
#
_cell.length_a   1.000
_cell.length_b   1.000
_cell.length_c   1.000
_cell.angle_alpha   90.00
_cell.angle_beta   90.00
_cell.angle_gamma   90.00
#
_symmetry.space_group_name_H-M   'P 1'
#
loop_
_entity.id
_entity.type
_entity.pdbx_description
1 polymer ?
#
loop_
_entity_poly.entity_id
_entity_poly.type
_entity_poly.pdbx_seq_one_letter_code
_entity_poly.pdbx_strand_id
1 'polypeptide(L)'
;MAILGRGSMRDKEMEEREREREREELRNQGNPKYAHLNEDLHVEVSAYAAPAEAYRRVSVAFVELHHFFAISSRTIHPSTRATTTRTNSSDPVSWPSSDP
;
A
#
# COMPACT_ATOMS: atom_id res chain seq x y z
N MET A 1 3.68 7.44 1.95
CA MET A 1 3.95 6.07 2.42
C MET A 1 3.44 5.10 1.36
N ALA A 2 4.24 4.11 0.97
CA ALA A 2 3.91 3.13 -0.05
C ALA A 2 4.38 1.73 0.38
N ILE A 3 3.68 0.69 -0.05
CA ILE A 3 4.13 -0.71 0.06
C ILE A 3 4.76 -1.06 -1.28
N LEU A 4 6.01 -1.46 -1.26
CA LEU A 4 6.85 -1.68 -2.42
C LEU A 4 7.60 -3.01 -2.26
N GLY A 5 8.38 -3.41 -3.26
CA GLY A 5 9.05 -4.71 -3.26
C GLY A 5 8.24 -5.84 -3.89
N ARG A 6 8.87 -7.02 -3.93
CA ARG A 6 8.26 -8.28 -4.39
C ARG A 6 7.07 -8.68 -3.52
N GLY A 7 5.95 -9.04 -4.14
CA GLY A 7 4.69 -9.39 -3.51
C GLY A 7 3.86 -8.19 -3.03
N SER A 8 4.24 -6.97 -3.40
CA SER A 8 3.48 -5.76 -3.05
C SER A 8 2.22 -5.59 -3.89
N MET A 9 2.16 -6.19 -5.08
CA MET A 9 1.00 -6.11 -5.95
C MET A 9 0.00 -7.22 -5.62
N ARG A 10 -1.29 -6.87 -5.64
CA ARG A 10 -2.37 -7.82 -5.38
C ARG A 10 -2.47 -8.91 -6.47
N ASP A 11 -2.29 -8.52 -7.73
CA ASP A 11 -2.35 -9.42 -8.88
C ASP A 11 -0.96 -9.95 -9.23
N LYS A 12 -0.69 -11.18 -8.81
CA LYS A 12 0.62 -11.84 -8.97
C LYS A 12 1.04 -11.99 -10.43
N GLU A 13 0.09 -12.31 -11.32
CA GLU A 13 0.38 -12.45 -12.76
C GLU A 13 0.84 -11.13 -13.40
N MET A 14 0.25 -10.01 -12.97
CA MET A 14 0.66 -8.69 -13.44
C MET A 14 2.05 -8.35 -12.87
N GLU A 15 2.26 -8.62 -11.58
CA GLU A 15 3.56 -8.40 -10.93
C GLU A 15 4.69 -9.15 -11.64
N GLU A 16 4.49 -10.45 -11.89
CA GLU A 16 5.48 -11.30 -12.56
C GLU A 16 5.78 -10.79 -13.96
N ARG A 17 4.75 -10.42 -14.74
CA ARG A 17 4.92 -9.88 -16.09
C ARG A 17 5.71 -8.57 -16.10
N GLU A 18 5.38 -7.64 -15.20
CA GLU A 18 6.09 -6.35 -15.13
C GLU A 18 7.51 -6.54 -14.63
N ARG A 19 7.75 -7.46 -13.67
CA ARG A 19 9.11 -7.79 -13.20
C ARG A 19 9.96 -8.44 -14.30
N GLU A 20 9.38 -9.32 -15.10
CA GLU A 20 10.06 -9.93 -16.25
C GLU A 20 10.42 -8.87 -17.30
N ARG A 21 9.46 -8.01 -17.67
CA ARG A 21 9.70 -6.88 -18.58
C ARG A 21 10.82 -5.99 -18.08
N GLU A 22 10.77 -5.59 -16.82
CA GLU A 22 11.78 -4.71 -16.23
C GLU A 22 13.18 -5.36 -16.25
N ARG A 23 13.25 -6.67 -15.97
CA ARG A 23 14.51 -7.43 -16.04
C ARG A 23 15.10 -7.46 -17.45
N GLU A 24 14.27 -7.56 -18.48
CA GLU A 24 14.69 -7.50 -19.89
C GLU A 24 15.08 -6.06 -20.31
N GLU A 25 14.34 -5.07 -19.84
CA GLU A 25 14.53 -3.64 -20.13
C GLU A 25 15.65 -2.97 -19.33
N LEU A 26 16.21 -3.61 -18.29
CA LEU A 26 17.37 -3.08 -17.55
C LEU A 26 18.58 -2.79 -18.45
N ARG A 27 18.61 -3.39 -19.64
CA ARG A 27 19.62 -3.14 -20.68
C ARG A 27 19.36 -1.87 -21.50
N ASN A 28 18.12 -1.36 -21.50
CA ASN A 28 17.63 -0.21 -22.26
C ASN A 28 16.82 0.73 -21.33
N GLN A 29 17.48 1.47 -20.43
CA GLN A 29 16.85 2.53 -19.61
C GLN A 29 15.48 2.13 -19.04
N GLY A 30 15.46 1.15 -18.14
CA GLY A 30 14.23 0.57 -17.59
C GLY A 30 13.26 1.58 -16.98
N ASN A 31 12.00 1.14 -16.82
CA ASN A 31 10.92 1.99 -16.30
C ASN A 31 11.06 2.21 -14.78
N PRO A 32 11.27 3.45 -14.30
CA PRO A 32 11.42 3.72 -12.86
C PRO A 32 10.16 3.40 -12.05
N LYS A 33 9.00 3.23 -12.70
CA LYS A 33 7.73 2.90 -12.04
C LYS A 33 7.75 1.54 -11.36
N TYR A 34 8.43 0.55 -11.92
CA TYR A 34 8.40 -0.83 -11.44
C TYR A 34 9.72 -1.29 -10.83
N ALA A 35 10.73 -0.41 -10.79
CA ALA A 35 12.06 -0.70 -10.26
C ALA A 35 12.06 -1.38 -8.88
N HIS A 36 11.11 -1.00 -8.04
CA HIS A 36 10.95 -1.55 -6.71
C HIS A 36 10.56 -3.03 -6.69
N LEU A 37 10.04 -3.61 -7.78
CA LEU A 37 9.65 -5.03 -7.85
C LEU A 37 10.86 -5.98 -7.83
N ASN A 38 12.07 -5.48 -8.00
CA ASN A 38 13.30 -6.25 -7.82
C ASN A 38 13.76 -6.30 -6.37
N GLU A 39 13.27 -5.40 -5.52
CA GLU A 39 13.64 -5.29 -4.11
C GLU A 39 12.78 -6.20 -3.22
N ASP A 40 13.24 -6.44 -1.99
CA ASP A 40 12.47 -7.20 -1.00
C ASP A 40 11.21 -6.43 -0.60
N LEU A 41 10.15 -7.13 -0.16
CA LEU A 41 8.91 -6.48 0.32
C LEU A 41 9.24 -5.47 1.43
N HIS A 42 8.91 -4.20 1.22
CA HIS A 42 9.23 -3.13 2.15
C HIS A 42 8.16 -2.04 2.15
N VAL A 43 8.24 -1.16 3.16
CA VAL A 43 7.41 0.02 3.28
C VAL A 43 8.29 1.25 3.15
N GLU A 44 7.99 2.10 2.17
CA GLU A 44 8.66 3.39 2.01
C GLU A 44 7.92 4.47 2.79
N VAL A 45 8.62 5.15 3.71
CA VAL A 45 8.11 6.29 4.48
C VAL A 45 8.85 7.55 4.06
N SER A 46 8.15 8.45 3.37
CA SER A 46 8.65 9.74 2.92
C SER A 46 7.83 10.90 3.50
N ALA A 47 8.49 12.00 3.83
CA ALA A 47 7.88 13.21 4.38
C ALA A 47 8.51 14.46 3.79
N TYR A 48 7.67 15.43 3.40
CA TYR A 48 8.10 16.73 2.87
C TYR A 48 7.70 17.84 3.86
N ALA A 49 8.69 18.38 4.57
CA ALA A 49 8.54 19.46 5.54
C ALA A 49 9.92 20.07 5.87
N ALA A 50 9.96 21.09 6.75
CA ALA A 50 11.22 21.58 7.32
C ALA A 50 11.95 20.44 8.06
N PRO A 51 13.29 20.42 8.14
CA PRO A 51 14.05 19.27 8.63
C PRO A 51 13.57 18.72 9.97
N ALA A 52 13.39 19.59 10.98
CA ALA A 52 12.92 19.18 12.30
C ALA A 52 11.53 18.51 12.26
N GLU A 53 10.63 19.03 11.43
CA GLU A 53 9.29 18.49 11.29
C GLU A 53 9.26 17.20 10.48
N ALA A 54 10.07 17.10 9.43
CA ALA A 54 10.19 15.89 8.61
C ALA A 54 10.64 14.70 9.46
N TYR A 55 11.70 14.87 10.27
CA TYR A 55 12.15 13.84 11.22
C TYR A 55 11.07 13.45 12.22
N ARG A 56 10.33 14.44 12.75
CA ARG A 56 9.21 14.18 13.66
C ARG A 56 8.09 13.35 13.00
N ARG A 57 7.73 13.66 11.75
CA ARG A 57 6.69 12.93 11.00
C ARG A 57 7.13 11.49 10.72
N VAL A 58 8.38 11.30 10.29
CA VAL A 58 8.94 9.97 10.03
C VAL A 58 9.02 9.14 11.32
N SER A 59 9.46 9.73 12.44
CA SER A 59 9.55 9.00 13.71
C SER A 59 8.18 8.56 14.23
N VAL A 60 7.17 9.43 14.16
CA VAL A 60 5.79 9.09 14.55
C VAL A 60 5.26 7.95 13.67
N ALA A 61 5.47 8.01 12.35
CA ALA A 61 5.05 6.95 11.44
C ALA A 61 5.71 5.59 11.78
N PHE A 62 6.98 5.56 12.15
CA PHE A 62 7.65 4.30 12.53
C PHE A 62 7.10 3.68 13.82
N VAL A 63 6.73 4.51 14.80
CA VAL A 63 6.09 4.02 16.04
C VAL A 63 4.77 3.32 15.72
N GLU A 64 3.97 3.87 14.81
CA GLU A 64 2.72 3.26 14.37
C GLU A 64 2.95 1.98 13.55
N LEU A 65 3.91 2.00 12.61
CA LEU A 65 4.25 0.85 11.78
C LEU A 65 4.77 -0.35 12.57
N HIS A 66 5.49 -0.11 13.67
CA HIS A 66 6.00 -1.17 14.53
C HIS A 66 4.87 -2.08 15.05
N HIS A 67 3.66 -1.56 15.24
CA HIS A 67 2.50 -2.37 15.63
C HIS A 67 2.19 -3.44 14.59
N PHE A 68 2.30 -3.12 13.30
CA PHE A 68 1.95 -4.02 12.20
C PHE A 68 3.02 -5.10 11.96
N PHE A 69 4.28 -4.81 12.23
CA PHE A 69 5.36 -5.80 12.09
C PHE A 69 5.44 -6.78 13.27
N ALA A 70 4.99 -6.38 14.46
CA ALA A 70 5.00 -7.23 15.66
C ALA A 70 3.88 -8.31 15.68
N ILE A 71 2.97 -8.29 14.71
CA ILE A 71 1.75 -9.10 14.62
C ILE A 71 2.00 -10.59 14.31
N SER A 72 3.23 -11.02 14.08
CA SER A 72 3.54 -12.46 14.05
C SER A 72 3.22 -13.18 15.38
N SER A 73 2.88 -12.45 16.45
CA SER A 73 2.42 -12.99 17.74
C SER A 73 1.01 -12.55 18.17
N ARG A 74 0.33 -11.67 17.42
CA ARG A 74 -1.04 -11.22 17.74
C ARG A 74 -1.95 -11.47 16.57
N THR A 75 -2.82 -12.47 16.68
CA THR A 75 -3.94 -12.69 15.76
C THR A 75 -4.70 -11.38 15.54
N ILE A 76 -4.60 -10.79 14.34
CA ILE A 76 -5.49 -9.70 13.94
C ILE A 76 -6.90 -10.29 13.84
N HIS A 77 -7.76 -9.96 14.80
CA HIS A 77 -9.15 -10.34 14.72
C HIS A 77 -9.81 -9.61 13.54
N PRO A 78 -10.64 -10.30 12.73
CA PRO A 78 -11.23 -9.76 11.49
C PRO A 78 -12.25 -8.63 11.66
N SER A 79 -12.36 -8.00 12.84
CA SER A 79 -13.35 -6.95 13.11
C SER A 79 -13.05 -5.63 12.38
N THR A 80 -11.86 -5.44 11.83
CA THR A 80 -11.48 -4.20 11.12
C THR A 80 -11.57 -4.34 9.60
N ARG A 81 -12.53 -5.13 9.09
CA ARG A 81 -12.97 -4.95 7.70
C ARG A 81 -13.71 -3.62 7.63
N ALA A 82 -12.98 -2.55 7.31
CA ALA A 82 -13.60 -1.37 6.76
C ALA A 82 -14.40 -1.81 5.53
N THR A 83 -15.72 -1.73 5.62
CA THR A 83 -16.63 -1.99 4.51
C THR A 83 -16.41 -0.89 3.47
N THR A 84 -15.41 -1.06 2.60
CA THR A 84 -15.34 -0.29 1.36
C THR A 84 -16.43 -0.84 0.45
N THR A 85 -17.64 -0.30 0.59
CA THR A 85 -18.65 -0.37 -0.45
C THR A 85 -18.04 0.27 -1.69
N ARG A 86 -17.72 -0.57 -2.69
CA ARG A 86 -17.51 -0.12 -4.06
C ARG A 86 -18.81 0.59 -4.47
N THR A 87 -18.82 1.91 -4.48
CA THR A 87 -19.86 2.67 -5.17
C THR A 87 -19.57 2.53 -6.66
N ASN A 88 -20.07 1.46 -7.27
CA ASN A 88 -20.21 1.40 -8.71
C ASN A 88 -21.24 2.47 -9.08
N SER A 89 -20.91 3.36 -10.01
CA SER A 89 -21.65 4.60 -10.29
C SER A 89 -22.98 4.38 -11.05
N SER A 90 -23.78 3.38 -10.66
CA SER A 90 -25.01 3.03 -11.39
C SER A 90 -26.18 2.59 -10.52
N ASP A 91 -26.07 2.62 -9.19
CA ASP A 91 -27.20 2.25 -8.32
C ASP A 91 -27.89 3.51 -7.75
N PRO A 92 -29.23 3.63 -7.86
CA PRO A 92 -29.96 4.78 -7.31
C PRO A 92 -29.96 4.73 -5.78
N VAL A 93 -29.62 5.86 -5.17
CA VAL A 93 -29.57 6.07 -3.72
C VAL A 93 -30.97 5.88 -3.12
N SER A 94 -31.19 4.78 -2.41
CA SER A 94 -32.35 4.58 -1.56
C SER A 94 -32.10 5.23 -0.20
N TRP A 95 -32.82 6.31 0.08
CA TRP A 95 -32.85 6.91 1.42
C TRP A 95 -33.67 6.03 2.36
N PRO A 96 -33.23 5.80 3.61
CA PRO A 96 -34.08 5.13 4.58
C PRO A 96 -35.23 6.06 4.97
N SER A 97 -36.46 5.68 4.62
CA SER A 97 -37.68 6.32 5.12
C SER A 97 -37.67 6.30 6.64
N SER A 98 -37.53 7.48 7.23
CA SER A 98 -37.88 7.72 8.61
C SER A 98 -39.38 7.89 8.65
N ASP A 99 -40.09 6.94 9.23
CA ASP A 99 -41.49 7.11 9.61
C ASP A 99 -41.69 6.55 11.03
N PRO A 100 -42.68 7.10 11.76
CA PRO A 100 -42.53 7.55 13.16
C PRO A 100 -42.77 6.51 14.25
#